data_AF-A0A895YBM4-F1
#
_entry.id   AF-A0A895YBM4-F1
#
_cell.length_a   1.000
_cell.length_b   1.000
_cell.length_c   1.000
_cell.angle_alpha   90.00
_cell.angle_beta   90.00
_cell.angle_gamma   90.00
#
_symmetry.space_group_name_H-M   'P 1'
#
loop_
_entity.id
_entity.type
_entity.pdbx_description
1 polymer ?
#
loop_
_entity_poly.entity_id
_entity_poly.type
_entity_poly.pdbx_seq_one_letter_code
_entity_poly.pdbx_strand_id
1 'polypeptide(L)'
;MTTKQIYGYQLLAPLLTHGHYDEWFLQRVGGDMIDFEIELGGNGVWDGTYATGPLDLARVLAGDNPAASYYPLVSLMEAFENNPYGARAALAGSVESLEGGGLHLPRVDYLVTDKEWGPYESGLETFGRVLEHVAGITMERGPDGELRQLYPPDERSYRIVESIVYAIANDDTVKETPIEERDVVVDTLRPYLGRVAAGYIDDMHWSMLGGHSDSAVPGEQNVSVDSSDLQYFLAELGRNAEARETVMVAEEVYMSVLYDYYLSGAGGHDDVFEAATNSVIEPAARMFGALDIGAATQIDGKWEEQAAAHNRELENRYLVYQLGANLGGDLLDATGAPLPVGSIVFGVEELLERRMEGEQVSHVGQADWEIGVMRELSRQRLEEQALMGAYRHTDPDELPDHVQAVLVEDGELKPIEEWLHRPNSREYIVWREYLSNGGADSGARSLESAARGAYNEEYGAANDDLAGSRLES
;
A
#
# COMPACT_ATOMS: atom_id res chain seq x y z
N MET A 1 42.11 -4.74 23.69
CA MET A 1 40.96 -5.65 23.83
C MET A 1 39.80 -4.83 24.34
N THR A 2 38.89 -4.43 23.45
CA THR A 2 37.58 -3.92 23.84
C THR A 2 36.78 -5.11 24.36
N THR A 3 36.37 -5.06 25.63
CA THR A 3 35.44 -6.04 26.22
C THR A 3 34.11 -5.92 25.49
N LYS A 4 33.69 -7.00 24.80
CA LYS A 4 32.34 -7.09 24.24
C LYS A 4 31.34 -7.11 25.40
N GLN A 5 30.49 -6.10 25.49
CA GLN A 5 29.46 -6.01 26.51
C GLN A 5 28.23 -6.79 26.03
N ILE A 6 27.76 -7.73 26.84
CA ILE A 6 26.50 -8.44 26.58
C ILE A 6 25.42 -7.74 27.39
N TYR A 7 24.37 -7.28 26.73
CA TYR A 7 23.22 -6.64 27.37
C TYR A 7 22.24 -7.69 27.88
N GLY A 8 21.49 -7.35 28.95
CA GLY A 8 20.47 -8.24 29.51
C GLY A 8 19.42 -8.67 28.49
N TYR A 9 19.09 -7.78 27.54
CA TYR A 9 18.16 -8.06 26.44
C TYR A 9 18.63 -9.19 25.51
N GLN A 10 19.93 -9.33 25.28
CA GLN A 10 20.49 -10.42 24.49
C GLN A 10 20.36 -11.79 25.20
N LEU A 11 20.34 -11.81 26.53
CA LEU A 11 20.08 -13.03 27.30
C LEU A 11 18.59 -13.33 27.43
N LEU A 12 17.75 -12.31 27.37
CA LEU A 12 16.30 -12.43 27.45
C LEU A 12 15.68 -12.92 26.13
N ALA A 13 16.26 -12.56 24.99
CA ALA A 13 15.73 -12.88 23.66
C ALA A 13 15.31 -14.36 23.48
N PRO A 14 16.14 -15.37 23.80
CA PRO A 14 15.73 -16.77 23.62
C PRO A 14 14.55 -17.21 24.51
N LEU A 15 14.30 -16.50 25.61
CA LEU A 15 13.14 -16.77 26.45
C LEU A 15 11.88 -16.20 25.78
N LEU A 16 11.98 -15.00 25.19
CA LEU A 16 10.85 -14.29 24.57
C LEU A 16 10.17 -15.12 23.47
N THR A 17 10.95 -15.89 22.70
CA THR A 17 10.47 -16.79 21.63
C THR A 17 9.50 -17.87 22.13
N HIS A 18 9.61 -18.31 23.38
CA HIS A 18 8.90 -19.51 23.86
C HIS A 18 8.01 -19.27 25.09
N GLY A 19 7.95 -18.03 25.59
CA GLY A 19 7.21 -17.68 26.79
C GLY A 19 5.85 -17.06 26.50
N HIS A 20 4.88 -17.34 27.37
CA HIS A 20 3.67 -16.51 27.50
C HIS A 20 3.95 -15.43 28.53
N TYR A 21 4.04 -14.19 28.08
CA TYR A 21 4.32 -13.04 28.93
C TYR A 21 3.05 -12.25 29.21
N ASP A 22 2.92 -11.71 30.41
CA ASP A 22 1.80 -10.83 30.73
C ASP A 22 1.98 -9.42 30.12
N GLU A 23 0.89 -8.66 30.07
CA GLU A 23 0.87 -7.31 29.51
C GLU A 23 1.86 -6.38 30.22
N TRP A 24 1.99 -6.49 31.54
CA TRP A 24 2.88 -5.63 32.33
C TRP A 24 4.34 -5.86 31.97
N PHE A 25 4.76 -7.13 31.83
CA PHE A 25 6.11 -7.48 31.45
C PHE A 25 6.44 -6.98 30.04
N LEU A 26 5.54 -7.20 29.06
CA LEU A 26 5.76 -6.74 27.69
C LEU A 26 5.76 -5.21 27.59
N GLN A 27 4.87 -4.53 28.30
CA GLN A 27 4.85 -3.08 28.35
C GLN A 27 6.17 -2.51 28.88
N ARG A 28 6.66 -3.05 30.00
CA ARG A 28 7.85 -2.53 30.68
C ARG A 28 9.12 -2.95 29.98
N VAL A 29 9.31 -4.25 29.81
CA VAL A 29 10.58 -4.82 29.31
C VAL A 29 10.63 -4.78 27.80
N GLY A 30 9.52 -5.06 27.12
CA GLY A 30 9.43 -4.95 25.66
C GLY A 30 9.52 -3.51 25.20
N GLY A 31 8.79 -2.59 25.85
CA GLY A 31 8.89 -1.16 25.58
C GLY A 31 10.31 -0.60 25.79
N ASP A 32 10.94 -0.89 26.93
CA ASP A 32 12.31 -0.44 27.23
C ASP A 32 13.35 -1.06 26.27
N MET A 33 13.13 -2.28 25.79
CA MET A 33 14.01 -2.89 24.79
C MET A 33 13.97 -2.13 23.45
N ILE A 34 12.80 -1.65 23.02
CA ILE A 34 12.67 -0.84 21.80
C ILE A 34 13.31 0.54 22.02
N ASP A 35 13.00 1.21 23.14
CA ASP A 35 13.60 2.50 23.47
C ASP A 35 15.13 2.42 23.52
N PHE A 36 15.67 1.37 24.12
CA PHE A 36 17.10 1.11 24.16
C PHE A 36 17.72 0.94 22.76
N GLU A 37 16.99 0.32 21.83
CA GLU A 37 17.42 0.21 20.43
C GLU A 37 17.41 1.58 19.75
N ILE A 38 16.37 2.39 19.97
CA ILE A 38 16.28 3.76 19.46
C ILE A 38 17.43 4.62 20.01
N GLU A 39 17.68 4.60 21.33
CA GLU A 39 18.69 5.42 22.01
C GLU A 39 20.12 5.19 21.51
N LEU A 40 20.42 3.98 21.06
CA LEU A 40 21.75 3.64 20.55
C LEU A 40 21.91 3.97 19.05
N GLY A 41 20.89 4.55 18.42
CA GLY A 41 20.96 5.14 17.07
C GLY A 41 20.44 4.24 15.95
N GLY A 42 19.59 3.25 16.27
CA GLY A 42 19.08 2.28 15.31
C GLY A 42 20.13 1.27 14.79
N ASN A 43 19.70 0.02 14.62
CA ASN A 43 20.37 -1.00 13.79
C ASN A 43 21.86 -1.23 14.05
N GLY A 44 22.22 -1.43 15.32
CA GLY A 44 23.58 -1.80 15.71
C GLY A 44 23.76 -3.24 16.20
N VAL A 45 22.71 -4.06 16.39
CA VAL A 45 22.77 -5.34 17.19
C VAL A 45 23.77 -5.20 18.34
N TRP A 46 23.61 -4.05 18.99
CA TRP A 46 24.49 -3.31 19.89
C TRP A 46 25.95 -3.80 19.96
N ASP A 47 26.55 -3.64 18.77
CA ASP A 47 27.93 -3.40 18.34
C ASP A 47 29.07 -4.22 18.93
N GLY A 48 28.73 -5.47 19.23
CA GLY A 48 29.66 -6.57 19.17
C GLY A 48 29.78 -7.34 17.85
N THR A 49 29.09 -6.94 16.76
CA THR A 49 29.16 -7.48 15.37
C THR A 49 29.38 -9.01 15.29
N TYR A 50 28.28 -9.77 15.33
CA TYR A 50 28.22 -11.25 15.17
C TYR A 50 29.12 -12.06 16.13
N ALA A 51 29.20 -11.67 17.41
CA ALA A 51 30.10 -12.30 18.39
C ALA A 51 29.92 -13.82 18.47
N THR A 52 30.91 -14.54 17.94
CA THR A 52 31.10 -15.99 17.95
C THR A 52 31.30 -16.60 19.36
N GLY A 53 30.65 -16.08 20.41
CA GLY A 53 30.60 -16.67 21.76
C GLY A 53 29.88 -15.81 22.82
N PRO A 54 29.21 -16.39 23.84
CA PRO A 54 28.87 -17.79 24.09
C PRO A 54 27.49 -18.13 23.48
N LEU A 55 27.45 -18.23 22.16
CA LEU A 55 26.24 -18.48 21.37
C LEU A 55 25.59 -19.84 21.60
N ASP A 56 26.25 -20.78 22.28
CA ASP A 56 25.69 -22.12 22.48
C ASP A 56 24.43 -22.10 23.34
N LEU A 57 24.32 -21.24 24.37
CA LEU A 57 23.09 -21.20 25.19
C LEU A 57 21.93 -20.56 24.42
N ALA A 58 22.16 -19.45 23.73
CA ALA A 58 21.12 -18.76 22.96
C ALA A 58 20.67 -19.60 21.76
N ARG A 59 21.60 -20.32 21.09
CA ARG A 59 21.29 -21.27 20.02
C ARG A 59 20.59 -22.53 20.53
N VAL A 60 20.94 -23.03 21.71
CA VAL A 60 20.25 -24.17 22.35
C VAL A 60 18.83 -23.78 22.80
N LEU A 61 18.63 -22.54 23.24
CA LEU A 61 17.33 -22.06 23.72
C LEU A 61 16.41 -21.56 22.61
N ALA A 62 16.93 -21.04 21.51
CA ALA A 62 16.11 -20.52 20.40
C ALA A 62 15.56 -21.61 19.45
N GLY A 63 15.89 -22.88 19.69
CA GLY A 63 15.33 -24.01 18.95
C GLY A 63 15.52 -23.88 17.43
N ASP A 64 14.40 -23.90 16.70
CA ASP A 64 14.37 -23.88 15.23
C ASP A 64 14.49 -22.47 14.62
N ASN A 65 14.41 -21.40 15.42
CA ASN A 65 14.57 -20.01 14.95
C ASN A 65 15.92 -19.42 15.43
N PRO A 66 17.04 -19.73 14.77
CA PRO A 66 18.33 -19.20 15.16
C PRO A 66 18.40 -17.66 15.10
N ALA A 67 17.59 -16.99 14.26
CA ALA A 67 17.57 -15.52 14.15
C ALA A 67 17.13 -14.85 15.46
N ALA A 68 16.15 -15.44 16.15
CA ALA A 68 15.66 -14.98 17.44
C ALA A 68 16.78 -14.88 18.51
N SER A 69 17.77 -15.78 18.44
CA SER A 69 18.91 -15.77 19.36
C SER A 69 19.89 -14.60 19.17
N TYR A 70 19.92 -13.98 17.99
CA TYR A 70 20.87 -12.90 17.67
C TYR A 70 20.22 -11.51 17.67
N TYR A 71 18.91 -11.44 17.45
CA TYR A 71 18.17 -10.19 17.32
C TYR A 71 17.06 -10.13 18.37
N PRO A 72 17.28 -9.42 19.50
CA PRO A 72 16.31 -9.35 20.59
C PRO A 72 14.91 -8.91 20.15
N LEU A 73 14.82 -7.96 19.22
CA LEU A 73 13.53 -7.50 18.70
C LEU A 73 12.79 -8.57 17.89
N VAL A 74 13.48 -9.50 17.21
CA VAL A 74 12.79 -10.62 16.52
C VAL A 74 12.06 -11.49 17.53
N SER A 75 12.71 -11.82 18.65
CA SER A 75 12.08 -12.60 19.72
C SER A 75 10.98 -11.81 20.43
N LEU A 76 11.17 -10.48 20.54
CA LEU A 76 10.13 -9.61 21.08
C LEU A 76 8.89 -9.60 20.19
N MET A 77 9.04 -9.59 18.86
CA MET A 77 7.90 -9.68 17.94
C MET A 77 7.15 -11.00 18.08
N GLU A 78 7.84 -12.12 18.27
CA GLU A 78 7.19 -13.40 18.58
C GLU A 78 6.42 -13.33 19.91
N ALA A 79 6.99 -12.68 20.93
CA ALA A 79 6.29 -12.47 22.20
C ALA A 79 5.07 -11.55 22.07
N PHE A 80 5.17 -10.51 21.24
CA PHE A 80 4.08 -9.59 20.91
C PHE A 80 2.97 -10.28 20.12
N GLU A 81 3.31 -11.14 19.16
CA GLU A 81 2.34 -11.90 18.37
C GLU A 81 1.46 -12.75 19.28
N ASN A 82 2.07 -13.36 20.31
CA ASN A 82 1.41 -14.21 21.30
C ASN A 82 0.63 -13.44 22.39
N ASN A 83 0.86 -12.13 22.56
CA ASN A 83 0.09 -11.30 23.48
C ASN A 83 -0.12 -9.88 22.91
N PRO A 84 -1.15 -9.70 22.06
CA PRO A 84 -1.43 -8.42 21.42
C PRO A 84 -1.81 -7.30 22.39
N TYR A 85 -2.41 -7.61 23.55
CA TYR A 85 -2.68 -6.58 24.56
C TYR A 85 -1.38 -6.04 25.19
N GLY A 86 -0.42 -6.93 25.45
CA GLY A 86 0.94 -6.56 25.85
C GLY A 86 1.67 -5.76 24.79
N ALA A 87 1.55 -6.16 23.53
CA ALA A 87 2.10 -5.43 22.40
C ALA A 87 1.50 -4.02 22.28
N ARG A 88 0.17 -3.86 22.36
CA ARG A 88 -0.50 -2.55 22.38
C ARG A 88 0.02 -1.67 23.52
N ALA A 89 0.13 -2.24 24.72
CA ALA A 89 0.63 -1.51 25.89
C ALA A 89 2.09 -1.07 25.74
N ALA A 90 2.92 -1.91 25.10
CA ALA A 90 4.30 -1.60 24.79
C ALA A 90 4.41 -0.53 23.70
N LEU A 91 3.74 -0.69 22.55
CA LEU A 91 3.84 0.26 21.43
C LEU A 91 3.26 1.63 21.78
N ALA A 92 2.10 1.68 22.45
CA ALA A 92 1.46 2.92 22.90
C ALA A 92 2.02 3.48 24.22
N GLY A 93 3.05 2.84 24.80
CA GLY A 93 3.61 3.19 26.11
C GLY A 93 4.56 4.39 26.11
N SER A 94 5.00 4.83 24.92
CA SER A 94 5.78 6.05 24.71
C SER A 94 4.99 6.95 23.76
N VAL A 95 4.74 8.20 24.18
CA VAL A 95 3.90 9.13 23.44
C VAL A 95 4.58 10.49 23.40
N GLU A 96 4.74 11.02 22.20
CA GLU A 96 5.19 12.38 21.97
C GLU A 96 4.03 13.22 21.45
N SER A 97 3.91 14.44 21.97
CA SER A 97 2.89 15.39 21.51
C SER A 97 3.45 16.17 20.33
N LEU A 98 2.72 16.18 19.23
CA LEU A 98 3.07 16.93 18.03
C LEU A 98 2.67 18.40 18.16
N GLU A 99 3.48 19.29 17.59
CA GLU A 99 3.09 20.69 17.40
C GLU A 99 1.91 20.72 16.39
N GLY A 100 0.73 21.16 16.85
CA GLY A 100 -0.49 21.15 16.04
C GLY A 100 -1.62 20.29 16.60
N GLY A 101 -1.34 19.44 17.60
CA GLY A 101 -2.35 18.58 18.21
C GLY A 101 -2.41 17.24 17.49
N GLY A 102 -1.60 16.30 17.95
CA GLY A 102 -1.55 14.92 17.49
C GLY A 102 -0.68 14.10 18.45
N LEU A 103 -0.88 12.79 18.47
CA LEU A 103 -0.06 11.88 19.26
C LEU A 103 0.81 11.07 18.31
N HIS A 104 2.11 11.11 18.56
CA HIS A 104 3.10 10.31 17.87
C HIS A 104 3.58 9.20 18.80
N LEU A 105 3.71 7.98 18.28
CA LEU A 105 4.27 6.84 19.02
C LEU A 105 5.66 6.50 18.45
N PRO A 106 6.76 6.98 19.07
CA PRO A 106 8.12 6.78 18.54
C PRO A 106 8.51 5.32 18.32
N ARG A 107 7.94 4.41 19.12
CA ARG A 107 8.17 2.97 18.98
C ARG A 107 7.52 2.40 17.73
N VAL A 108 6.36 2.92 17.34
CA VAL A 108 5.66 2.50 16.12
C VAL A 108 6.41 3.03 14.91
N ASP A 109 6.74 4.32 14.93
CA ASP A 109 7.55 4.98 13.90
C ASP A 109 8.84 4.20 13.63
N TYR A 110 9.67 4.05 14.66
CA TYR A 110 10.92 3.31 14.57
C TYR A 110 10.77 1.92 13.96
N LEU A 111 9.76 1.14 14.39
CA LEU A 111 9.60 -0.24 13.90
C LEU A 111 9.09 -0.32 12.45
N VAL A 112 8.34 0.68 12.00
CA VAL A 112 7.71 0.73 10.68
C VAL A 112 8.65 1.29 9.62
N THR A 113 9.37 2.37 9.92
CA THR A 113 10.15 3.15 8.93
C THR A 113 11.67 3.01 9.14
N ASP A 114 12.16 3.14 10.38
CA ASP A 114 13.61 3.22 10.65
C ASP A 114 14.31 1.86 10.89
N LYS A 115 13.53 0.85 11.29
CA LYS A 115 14.09 -0.44 11.71
C LYS A 115 14.60 -1.21 10.50
N GLU A 116 15.91 -1.46 10.46
CA GLU A 116 16.51 -2.41 9.53
C GLU A 116 16.39 -3.80 10.14
N TRP A 117 15.45 -4.58 9.63
CA TRP A 117 15.17 -5.94 10.12
C TRP A 117 16.29 -6.96 9.81
N GLY A 118 17.36 -6.52 9.11
CA GLY A 118 18.50 -7.36 8.75
C GLY A 118 18.14 -8.44 7.72
N PRO A 119 18.99 -9.46 7.50
CA PRO A 119 18.76 -10.48 6.47
C PRO A 119 17.69 -11.53 6.86
N TYR A 120 16.94 -11.33 7.95
CA TYR A 120 16.01 -12.32 8.49
C TYR A 120 14.57 -11.88 8.25
N GLU A 121 14.02 -12.27 7.11
CA GLU A 121 12.63 -12.02 6.70
C GLU A 121 11.61 -12.44 7.77
N SER A 122 11.91 -13.48 8.55
CA SER A 122 11.01 -13.98 9.60
C SER A 122 10.67 -12.96 10.68
N GLY A 123 11.59 -12.05 11.04
CA GLY A 123 11.32 -10.99 12.00
C GLY A 123 10.30 -9.97 11.45
N LEU A 124 10.45 -9.64 10.17
CA LEU A 124 9.62 -8.66 9.48
C LEU A 124 8.19 -9.18 9.25
N GLU A 125 8.05 -10.42 8.81
CA GLU A 125 6.73 -11.07 8.68
C GLU A 125 6.01 -11.18 10.03
N THR A 126 6.77 -11.51 11.09
CA THR A 126 6.23 -11.59 12.45
C THR A 126 5.75 -10.22 12.92
N PHE A 127 6.53 -9.16 12.66
CA PHE A 127 6.10 -7.81 12.94
C PHE A 127 4.85 -7.42 12.15
N GLY A 128 4.76 -7.77 10.87
CA GLY A 128 3.54 -7.59 10.06
C GLY A 128 2.31 -8.22 10.71
N ARG A 129 2.40 -9.46 11.21
CA ARG A 129 1.30 -10.12 11.96
C ARG A 129 1.00 -9.42 13.29
N VAL A 130 2.04 -8.95 14.00
CA VAL A 130 1.87 -8.13 15.21
C VAL A 130 1.04 -6.89 14.88
N LEU A 131 1.31 -6.18 13.78
CA LEU A 131 0.56 -4.99 13.36
C LEU A 131 -0.93 -5.29 13.18
N GLU A 132 -1.29 -6.38 12.51
CA GLU A 132 -2.70 -6.80 12.35
C GLU A 132 -3.37 -7.12 13.70
N HIS A 133 -2.66 -7.84 14.57
CA HIS A 133 -3.15 -8.21 15.89
C HIS A 133 -3.36 -6.97 16.78
N VAL A 134 -2.40 -6.04 16.81
CA VAL A 134 -2.51 -4.82 17.63
C VAL A 134 -3.55 -3.86 17.07
N ALA A 135 -3.72 -3.81 15.74
CA ALA A 135 -4.80 -3.07 15.09
C ALA A 135 -6.18 -3.71 15.34
N GLY A 136 -6.24 -4.98 15.72
CA GLY A 136 -7.49 -5.66 16.11
C GLY A 136 -8.35 -6.12 14.95
N ILE A 137 -7.75 -6.27 13.77
CA ILE A 137 -8.44 -6.67 12.53
C ILE A 137 -8.44 -8.19 12.30
N THR A 138 -7.77 -8.95 13.17
CA THR A 138 -7.64 -10.40 13.04
C THR A 138 -8.95 -11.11 13.39
N MET A 139 -9.47 -11.87 12.44
CA MET A 139 -10.71 -12.63 12.58
C MET A 139 -10.42 -14.12 12.80
N GLU A 140 -11.15 -14.74 13.73
CA GLU A 140 -11.17 -16.19 13.93
C GLU A 140 -12.58 -16.75 13.71
N ARG A 141 -12.68 -17.93 13.11
CA ARG A 141 -13.95 -18.65 12.99
C ARG A 141 -14.24 -19.40 14.30
N GLY A 142 -15.31 -19.02 14.98
CA GLY A 142 -15.78 -19.67 16.19
C GLY A 142 -16.32 -21.09 15.95
N PRO A 143 -16.61 -21.85 17.03
CA PRO A 143 -17.16 -23.21 16.94
C PRO A 143 -18.52 -23.30 16.25
N ASP A 144 -19.28 -22.20 16.22
CA ASP A 144 -20.56 -22.03 15.52
C ASP A 144 -20.39 -21.63 14.04
N GLY A 145 -19.15 -21.43 13.59
CA GLY A 145 -18.84 -21.02 12.23
C GLY A 145 -18.90 -19.51 11.99
N GLU A 146 -19.24 -18.71 12.99
CA GLU A 146 -19.24 -17.24 12.90
C GLU A 146 -17.82 -16.69 12.95
N LEU A 147 -17.54 -15.64 12.17
CA LEU A 147 -16.29 -14.90 12.27
C LEU A 147 -16.37 -13.92 13.43
N ARG A 148 -15.34 -13.87 14.26
CA ARG A 148 -15.23 -12.98 15.42
C ARG A 148 -13.85 -12.36 15.45
N GLN A 149 -13.77 -11.10 15.87
CA GLN A 149 -12.48 -10.47 16.15
C GLN A 149 -11.81 -11.21 17.31
N LEU A 150 -10.58 -11.68 17.07
CA LEU A 150 -9.80 -12.40 18.07
C LEU A 150 -9.30 -11.45 19.17
N TYR A 151 -8.91 -10.24 18.76
CA TYR A 151 -8.41 -9.19 19.64
C TYR A 151 -9.14 -7.88 19.31
N PRO A 152 -10.37 -7.65 19.84
CA PRO A 152 -11.11 -6.43 19.56
C PRO A 152 -10.26 -5.17 19.77
N PRO A 153 -10.36 -4.16 18.89
CA PRO A 153 -9.57 -2.95 19.03
C PRO A 153 -9.94 -2.20 20.31
N ASP A 154 -8.96 -1.49 20.87
CA ASP A 154 -9.17 -0.53 21.96
C ASP A 154 -8.52 0.82 21.58
N GLU A 155 -8.63 1.82 22.46
CA GLU A 155 -8.03 3.14 22.26
C GLU A 155 -6.55 3.11 21.85
N ARG A 156 -5.78 2.10 22.29
CA ARG A 156 -4.37 1.96 21.92
C ARG A 156 -4.23 1.42 20.51
N SER A 157 -5.14 0.54 20.06
CA SER A 157 -5.20 0.10 18.67
C SER A 157 -5.36 1.28 17.73
N TYR A 158 -6.30 2.18 18.01
CA TYR A 158 -6.57 3.36 17.18
C TYR A 158 -5.36 4.27 17.08
N ARG A 159 -4.72 4.60 18.21
CA ARG A 159 -3.49 5.40 18.22
C ARG A 159 -2.32 4.74 17.49
N ILE A 160 -2.23 3.41 17.52
CA ILE A 160 -1.21 2.69 16.74
C ILE A 160 -1.49 2.87 15.25
N VAL A 161 -2.73 2.74 14.80
CA VAL A 161 -3.10 2.96 13.39
C VAL A 161 -2.83 4.41 12.96
N GLU A 162 -3.25 5.39 13.75
CA GLU A 162 -2.95 6.81 13.51
C GLU A 162 -1.43 7.05 13.43
N SER A 163 -0.66 6.46 14.33
CA SER A 163 0.80 6.61 14.35
C SER A 163 1.49 5.90 13.18
N ILE A 164 0.93 4.83 12.63
CA ILE A 164 1.46 4.18 11.41
C ILE A 164 1.32 5.14 10.22
N VAL A 165 0.13 5.73 10.05
CA VAL A 165 -0.13 6.69 8.97
C VAL A 165 0.79 7.89 9.12
N TYR A 166 0.87 8.45 10.32
CA TYR A 166 1.75 9.59 10.62
C TYR A 166 3.22 9.26 10.35
N ALA A 167 3.73 8.14 10.86
CA ALA A 167 5.13 7.73 10.69
C ALA A 167 5.51 7.65 9.21
N ILE A 168 4.69 6.98 8.40
CA ILE A 168 4.96 6.81 6.97
C ILE A 168 4.87 8.14 6.23
N ALA A 169 3.94 9.01 6.58
CA ALA A 169 3.76 10.31 5.92
C ALA A 169 4.79 11.36 6.32
N ASN A 170 5.33 11.27 7.54
CA ASN A 170 6.20 12.30 8.12
C ASN A 170 7.65 11.85 8.30
N ASP A 171 8.00 10.67 7.78
CA ASP A 171 9.36 10.15 7.74
C ASP A 171 10.31 11.16 7.09
N ASP A 172 11.55 11.24 7.59
CA ASP A 172 12.52 12.20 7.06
C ASP A 172 12.85 11.94 5.58
N THR A 173 12.79 10.69 5.11
CA THR A 173 12.94 10.37 3.69
C THR A 173 11.80 10.93 2.84
N VAL A 174 10.58 11.04 3.38
CA VAL A 174 9.44 11.67 2.68
C VAL A 174 9.69 13.14 2.42
N LYS A 175 10.30 13.84 3.38
CA LYS A 175 10.60 15.28 3.28
C LYS A 175 11.77 15.56 2.35
N GLU A 176 12.77 14.68 2.35
CA GLU A 176 14.03 14.93 1.65
C GLU A 176 14.08 14.33 0.24
N THR A 177 13.26 13.31 -0.03
CA THR A 177 13.38 12.48 -1.24
C THR A 177 12.08 12.47 -2.03
N PRO A 178 12.14 12.67 -3.37
CA PRO A 178 10.97 12.52 -4.23
C PRO A 178 10.33 11.14 -4.09
N ILE A 179 9.02 11.06 -4.30
CA ILE A 179 8.28 9.80 -4.19
C ILE A 179 8.87 8.72 -5.10
N GLU A 180 9.38 9.10 -6.26
CA GLU A 180 9.96 8.18 -7.25
C GLU A 180 11.25 7.50 -6.76
N GLU A 181 11.98 8.12 -5.83
CA GLU A 181 13.31 7.69 -5.39
C GLU A 181 13.32 7.13 -3.97
N ARG A 182 12.27 7.37 -3.18
CA ARG A 182 12.19 6.92 -1.78
C ARG A 182 11.55 5.54 -1.66
N ASP A 183 11.86 4.83 -0.59
CA ASP A 183 11.18 3.60 -0.18
C ASP A 183 11.09 3.58 1.35
N VAL A 184 9.99 4.15 1.89
CA VAL A 184 9.80 4.36 3.33
C VAL A 184 9.44 3.06 4.04
N VAL A 185 8.67 2.21 3.37
CA VAL A 185 8.14 0.96 3.93
C VAL A 185 8.68 -0.20 3.13
N VAL A 186 9.44 -1.06 3.79
CA VAL A 186 9.93 -2.30 3.18
C VAL A 186 8.79 -3.15 2.60
N ASP A 187 9.01 -3.71 1.40
CA ASP A 187 7.95 -4.35 0.60
C ASP A 187 7.19 -5.46 1.34
N THR A 188 7.88 -6.23 2.18
CA THR A 188 7.27 -7.32 2.97
C THR A 188 6.22 -6.82 3.97
N LEU A 189 6.29 -5.57 4.45
CA LEU A 189 5.30 -5.02 5.39
C LEU A 189 4.06 -4.47 4.69
N ARG A 190 4.17 -4.01 3.44
CA ARG A 190 3.06 -3.36 2.73
C ARG A 190 1.78 -4.20 2.70
N PRO A 191 1.79 -5.54 2.44
CA PRO A 191 0.56 -6.33 2.49
C PRO A 191 -0.15 -6.32 3.85
N TYR A 192 0.61 -6.36 4.95
CA TYR A 192 0.06 -6.32 6.31
C TYR A 192 -0.55 -4.95 6.60
N LEU A 193 0.14 -3.88 6.21
CA LEU A 193 -0.38 -2.51 6.34
C LEU A 193 -1.61 -2.28 5.45
N GLY A 194 -1.66 -2.87 4.26
CA GLY A 194 -2.85 -2.85 3.39
C GLY A 194 -4.05 -3.53 4.04
N ARG A 195 -3.85 -4.64 4.75
CA ARG A 195 -4.91 -5.28 5.55
C ARG A 195 -5.33 -4.44 6.74
N VAL A 196 -4.38 -3.79 7.44
CA VAL A 196 -4.69 -2.82 8.50
C VAL A 196 -5.55 -1.68 7.96
N ALA A 197 -5.13 -1.04 6.87
CA ALA A 197 -5.89 0.04 6.22
C ALA A 197 -7.30 -0.42 5.80
N ALA A 198 -7.42 -1.61 5.21
CA ALA A 198 -8.72 -2.20 4.84
C ALA A 198 -9.63 -2.48 6.04
N GLY A 199 -9.06 -2.86 7.20
CA GLY A 199 -9.83 -3.08 8.42
C GLY A 199 -10.34 -1.79 9.07
N TYR A 200 -9.80 -0.63 8.67
CA TYR A 200 -10.16 0.71 9.12
C TYR A 200 -10.70 1.57 7.97
N ILE A 201 -11.23 0.94 6.92
CA ILE A 201 -11.56 1.63 5.67
C ILE A 201 -12.59 2.75 5.86
N ASP A 202 -13.51 2.59 6.80
CA ASP A 202 -14.52 3.59 7.16
C ASP A 202 -13.89 4.84 7.78
N ASP A 203 -12.96 4.65 8.72
CA ASP A 203 -12.16 5.74 9.31
C ASP A 203 -11.28 6.44 8.27
N MET A 204 -10.67 5.68 7.34
CA MET A 204 -9.83 6.24 6.28
C MET A 204 -10.64 7.07 5.28
N HIS A 205 -11.79 6.54 4.84
CA HIS A 205 -12.71 7.26 3.98
C HIS A 205 -13.20 8.55 4.65
N TRP A 206 -13.54 8.50 5.95
CA TRP A 206 -13.94 9.67 6.69
C TRP A 206 -12.81 10.70 6.85
N SER A 207 -11.58 10.24 7.07
CA SER A 207 -10.40 11.12 7.11
C SER A 207 -10.16 11.81 5.76
N MET A 208 -10.46 11.17 4.63
CA MET A 208 -10.41 11.78 3.30
C MET A 208 -11.46 12.87 3.05
N LEU A 209 -12.56 12.86 3.82
CA LEU A 209 -13.52 13.97 3.88
C LEU A 209 -13.01 15.17 4.70
N GLY A 210 -11.81 15.07 5.26
CA GLY A 210 -11.19 16.10 6.09
C GLY A 210 -11.71 16.13 7.52
N GLY A 211 -12.35 15.07 8.01
CA GLY A 211 -12.75 14.91 9.42
C GLY A 211 -13.78 15.92 9.97
N HIS A 212 -14.36 16.76 9.11
CA HIS A 212 -15.28 17.85 9.51
C HIS A 212 -16.60 17.83 8.73
N SER A 213 -16.89 16.77 7.97
CA SER A 213 -18.15 16.73 7.23
C SER A 213 -19.31 16.58 8.22
N ASP A 214 -20.25 17.54 8.19
CA ASP A 214 -21.58 17.39 8.81
C ASP A 214 -22.35 16.17 8.25
N SER A 215 -21.82 15.54 7.19
CA SER A 215 -22.26 14.26 6.65
C SER A 215 -22.08 13.15 7.69
N ALA A 216 -23.21 12.65 8.20
CA ALA A 216 -23.22 11.42 8.97
C ALA A 216 -22.85 10.26 8.05
N VAL A 217 -21.69 9.65 8.29
CA VAL A 217 -21.23 8.47 7.55
C VAL A 217 -21.50 7.23 8.42
N PRO A 218 -22.04 6.12 7.88
CA PRO A 218 -22.17 4.88 8.62
C PRO A 218 -20.83 4.35 9.13
N GLY A 219 -20.70 4.20 10.45
CA GLY A 219 -19.47 3.68 11.08
C GLY A 219 -19.22 4.32 12.43
N GLU A 220 -18.33 3.73 13.22
CA GLU A 220 -17.78 4.40 14.41
C GLU A 220 -16.45 5.04 14.02
N GLN A 221 -16.36 6.36 14.11
CA GLN A 221 -15.15 7.11 13.81
C GLN A 221 -14.20 7.03 15.02
N ASN A 222 -13.26 6.10 14.96
CA ASN A 222 -12.31 5.82 16.03
C ASN A 222 -10.88 6.25 15.67
N VAL A 223 -10.56 6.33 14.38
CA VAL A 223 -9.26 6.77 13.86
C VAL A 223 -9.46 8.06 13.07
N SER A 224 -8.66 9.08 13.40
CA SER A 224 -8.69 10.37 12.70
C SER A 224 -7.29 10.74 12.27
N VAL A 225 -7.06 10.77 10.97
CA VAL A 225 -5.76 11.15 10.38
C VAL A 225 -5.91 12.35 9.44
N ASP A 226 -4.82 13.09 9.25
CA ASP A 226 -4.80 14.15 8.25
C ASP A 226 -4.94 13.56 6.84
N SER A 227 -5.73 14.20 5.97
CA SER A 227 -6.00 13.69 4.63
C SER A 227 -4.73 13.66 3.76
N SER A 228 -3.81 14.60 3.94
CA SER A 228 -2.54 14.62 3.21
C SER A 228 -1.63 13.50 3.70
N ASP A 229 -1.53 13.29 5.02
CA ASP A 229 -0.79 12.15 5.58
C ASP A 229 -1.36 10.81 5.08
N LEU A 230 -2.68 10.70 5.01
CA LEU A 230 -3.34 9.51 4.50
C LEU A 230 -3.05 9.27 3.02
N GLN A 231 -3.00 10.32 2.18
CA GLN A 231 -2.61 10.18 0.78
C GLN A 231 -1.17 9.67 0.63
N TYR A 232 -0.24 10.19 1.44
CA TYR A 232 1.14 9.70 1.46
C TYR A 232 1.21 8.22 1.85
N PHE A 233 0.52 7.84 2.92
CA PHE A 233 0.43 6.46 3.37
C PHE A 233 -0.13 5.53 2.28
N LEU A 234 -1.24 5.92 1.65
CA LEU A 234 -1.84 5.14 0.56
C LEU A 234 -0.93 5.04 -0.65
N ALA A 235 -0.19 6.09 -1.01
CA ALA A 235 0.79 6.01 -2.09
C ALA A 235 1.93 5.02 -1.76
N GLU A 236 2.41 4.97 -0.51
CA GLU A 236 3.41 3.96 -0.12
C GLU A 236 2.85 2.53 -0.16
N LEU A 237 1.58 2.32 0.17
CA LEU A 237 0.91 1.03 -0.01
C LEU A 237 0.70 0.66 -1.49
N GLY A 238 0.39 1.67 -2.32
CA GLY A 238 0.14 1.54 -3.75
C GLY A 238 1.25 0.87 -4.54
N ARG A 239 2.50 1.01 -4.07
CA ARG A 239 3.69 0.37 -4.63
C ARG A 239 3.64 -1.15 -4.59
N ASN A 240 2.83 -1.74 -3.71
CA ASN A 240 2.63 -3.19 -3.63
C ASN A 240 1.25 -3.58 -4.16
N ALA A 241 1.22 -4.44 -5.17
CA ALA A 241 -0.03 -4.82 -5.84
C ALA A 241 -1.04 -5.52 -4.91
N GLU A 242 -0.58 -6.32 -3.94
CA GLU A 242 -1.46 -7.00 -2.97
C GLU A 242 -2.06 -5.98 -1.99
N ALA A 243 -1.23 -5.11 -1.42
CA ALA A 243 -1.68 -4.06 -0.50
C ALA A 243 -2.68 -3.12 -1.19
N ARG A 244 -2.36 -2.66 -2.40
CA ARG A 244 -3.23 -1.83 -3.22
C ARG A 244 -4.59 -2.47 -3.46
N GLU A 245 -4.62 -3.69 -3.97
CA GLU A 245 -5.88 -4.38 -4.27
C GLU A 245 -6.70 -4.62 -2.99
N THR A 246 -6.03 -4.95 -1.88
CA THR A 246 -6.69 -5.16 -0.58
C THR A 246 -7.44 -3.91 -0.14
N VAL A 247 -6.82 -2.73 -0.23
CA VAL A 247 -7.45 -1.45 0.14
C VAL A 247 -8.56 -1.08 -0.85
N MET A 248 -8.32 -1.24 -2.16
CA MET A 248 -9.35 -0.94 -3.19
C MET A 248 -10.61 -1.78 -3.02
N VAL A 249 -10.48 -3.08 -2.78
CA VAL A 249 -11.63 -3.97 -2.55
C VAL A 249 -12.38 -3.59 -1.29
N ALA A 250 -11.67 -3.23 -0.21
CA ALA A 250 -12.31 -2.79 1.02
C ALA A 250 -13.12 -1.50 0.79
N GLU A 251 -12.55 -0.55 0.05
CA GLU A 251 -13.21 0.70 -0.30
C GLU A 251 -14.44 0.46 -1.19
N GLU A 252 -14.35 -0.41 -2.19
CA GLU A 252 -15.50 -0.78 -3.04
C GLU A 252 -16.66 -1.36 -2.21
N VAL A 253 -16.36 -2.22 -1.24
CA VAL A 253 -17.37 -2.75 -0.31
C VAL A 253 -17.97 -1.63 0.53
N TYR A 254 -17.14 -0.74 1.06
CA TYR A 254 -17.62 0.37 1.89
C TYR A 254 -18.47 1.37 1.08
N MET A 255 -18.03 1.75 -0.12
CA MET A 255 -18.82 2.55 -1.06
C MET A 255 -20.22 1.98 -1.28
N SER A 256 -20.36 0.66 -1.38
CA SER A 256 -21.68 0.03 -1.54
C SER A 256 -22.61 0.30 -0.34
N VAL A 257 -22.07 0.29 0.89
CA VAL A 257 -22.79 0.65 2.12
C VAL A 257 -23.15 2.14 2.11
N LEU A 258 -22.24 2.99 1.65
CA LEU A 258 -22.48 4.43 1.58
C LEU A 258 -23.54 4.79 0.54
N TYR A 259 -23.53 4.15 -0.63
CA TYR A 259 -24.59 4.34 -1.61
C TYR A 259 -25.94 3.92 -1.06
N ASP A 260 -26.02 2.78 -0.38
CA ASP A 260 -27.25 2.35 0.30
C ASP A 260 -27.71 3.39 1.35
N TYR A 261 -26.77 3.99 2.08
CA TYR A 261 -27.08 5.02 3.07
C TYR A 261 -27.59 6.34 2.44
N TYR A 262 -26.85 6.91 1.49
CA TYR A 262 -27.19 8.21 0.91
C TYR A 262 -28.38 8.12 -0.04
N LEU A 263 -28.44 7.09 -0.89
CA LEU A 263 -29.47 6.95 -1.92
C LEU A 263 -30.82 6.47 -1.39
N SER A 264 -30.88 5.88 -0.19
CA SER A 264 -32.14 5.53 0.49
C SER A 264 -32.76 6.69 1.30
N GLY A 265 -32.07 7.82 1.42
CA GLY A 265 -32.49 8.97 2.22
C GLY A 265 -33.75 9.67 1.68
N ALA A 266 -34.59 10.20 2.60
CA ALA A 266 -35.87 10.87 2.28
C ALA A 266 -35.72 12.31 1.72
N GLY A 267 -34.55 12.66 1.17
CA GLY A 267 -34.25 13.95 0.54
C GLY A 267 -34.81 14.07 -0.87
N GLY A 268 -34.74 15.28 -1.47
CA GLY A 268 -34.99 15.43 -2.90
C GLY A 268 -33.94 14.71 -3.74
N HIS A 269 -34.30 14.30 -4.96
CA HIS A 269 -33.43 13.52 -5.85
C HIS A 269 -32.05 14.19 -6.08
N ASP A 270 -32.02 15.51 -6.27
CA ASP A 270 -30.78 16.27 -6.51
C ASP A 270 -29.86 16.32 -5.27
N ASP A 271 -30.43 16.55 -4.08
CA ASP A 271 -29.68 16.63 -2.82
C ASP A 271 -29.00 15.29 -2.49
N VAL A 272 -29.64 14.18 -2.88
CA VAL A 272 -29.15 12.81 -2.64
C VAL A 272 -27.94 12.48 -3.53
N PHE A 273 -27.92 12.91 -4.80
CA PHE A 273 -26.76 12.68 -5.68
C PHE A 273 -25.58 13.58 -5.37
N GLU A 274 -25.83 14.83 -4.99
CA GLU A 274 -24.76 15.71 -4.52
C GLU A 274 -24.12 15.12 -3.25
N ALA A 275 -24.93 14.65 -2.30
CA ALA A 275 -24.43 13.98 -1.11
C ALA A 275 -23.62 12.72 -1.44
N ALA A 276 -24.10 11.86 -2.34
CA ALA A 276 -23.37 10.68 -2.79
C ALA A 276 -22.07 11.05 -3.54
N THR A 277 -22.06 12.14 -4.30
CA THR A 277 -20.86 12.61 -5.00
C THR A 277 -19.80 13.05 -4.00
N ASN A 278 -20.16 13.97 -3.10
CA ASN A 278 -19.22 14.56 -2.15
C ASN A 278 -18.80 13.60 -1.04
N SER A 279 -19.67 12.65 -0.67
CA SER A 279 -19.48 11.77 0.50
C SER A 279 -19.18 10.32 0.16
N VAL A 280 -19.13 9.94 -1.12
CA VAL A 280 -18.77 8.58 -1.55
C VAL A 280 -17.75 8.64 -2.68
N ILE A 281 -18.06 9.39 -3.74
CA ILE A 281 -17.24 9.39 -4.95
C ILE A 281 -15.92 10.13 -4.74
N GLU A 282 -15.95 11.36 -4.22
CA GLU A 282 -14.72 12.17 -4.07
C GLU A 282 -13.68 11.54 -3.12
N PRO A 283 -14.04 11.04 -1.92
CA PRO A 283 -13.06 10.41 -1.03
C PRO A 283 -12.50 9.11 -1.63
N ALA A 284 -13.36 8.27 -2.23
CA ALA A 284 -12.91 7.05 -2.91
C ALA A 284 -11.97 7.36 -4.08
N ALA A 285 -12.27 8.41 -4.86
CA ALA A 285 -11.42 8.88 -5.94
C ALA A 285 -10.05 9.36 -5.45
N ARG A 286 -9.99 10.08 -4.32
CA ARG A 286 -8.71 10.45 -3.66
C ARG A 286 -7.91 9.22 -3.24
N MET A 287 -8.57 8.25 -2.58
CA MET A 287 -7.91 7.02 -2.13
C MET A 287 -7.36 6.23 -3.30
N PHE A 288 -8.14 6.04 -4.36
CA PHE A 288 -7.70 5.33 -5.56
C PHE A 288 -6.58 6.08 -6.28
N GLY A 289 -6.70 7.41 -6.37
CA GLY A 289 -5.66 8.26 -6.94
C GLY A 289 -4.32 8.12 -6.23
N ALA A 290 -4.32 8.21 -4.89
CA ALA A 290 -3.11 8.04 -4.08
C ALA A 290 -2.48 6.65 -4.26
N LEU A 291 -3.28 5.58 -4.17
CA LEU A 291 -2.82 4.20 -4.42
C LEU A 291 -2.22 4.02 -5.82
N ASP A 292 -2.83 4.65 -6.83
CA ASP A 292 -2.39 4.53 -8.22
C ASP A 292 -1.12 5.32 -8.51
N ILE A 293 -0.88 6.43 -7.81
CA ILE A 293 0.41 7.15 -7.88
C ILE A 293 1.53 6.25 -7.35
N GLY A 294 1.31 5.58 -6.21
CA GLY A 294 2.24 4.59 -5.68
C GLY A 294 2.53 3.44 -6.64
N ALA A 295 1.48 2.90 -7.26
CA ALA A 295 1.62 1.85 -8.27
C ALA A 295 2.38 2.33 -9.51
N ALA A 296 2.11 3.55 -9.97
CA ALA A 296 2.80 4.16 -11.10
C ALA A 296 4.30 4.30 -10.81
N THR A 297 4.67 4.81 -9.63
CA THR A 297 6.07 4.88 -9.18
C THR A 297 6.76 3.51 -9.21
N GLN A 298 6.09 2.45 -8.73
CA GLN A 298 6.66 1.11 -8.76
C GLN A 298 6.83 0.58 -10.20
N ILE A 299 5.85 0.82 -11.08
CA ILE A 299 5.89 0.41 -12.48
C ILE A 299 7.07 1.10 -13.18
N ASP A 300 7.18 2.42 -13.03
CA ASP A 300 8.26 3.22 -13.60
C ASP A 300 9.63 2.70 -13.15
N GLY A 301 9.85 2.53 -11.85
CA GLY A 301 11.11 2.00 -11.31
C GLY A 301 11.47 0.61 -11.83
N LYS A 302 10.48 -0.28 -12.01
CA LYS A 302 10.69 -1.63 -12.57
C LYS A 302 11.17 -1.58 -14.02
N TRP A 303 10.58 -0.68 -14.81
CA TRP A 303 10.89 -0.50 -16.22
C TRP A 303 12.22 0.22 -16.43
N GLU A 304 12.55 1.18 -15.56
CA GLU A 304 13.88 1.79 -15.47
C GLU A 304 14.97 0.75 -15.16
N GLU A 305 14.75 -0.12 -14.15
CA GLU A 305 15.72 -1.15 -13.79
C GLU A 305 15.96 -2.13 -14.95
N GLN A 306 14.90 -2.56 -15.63
CA GLN A 306 14.98 -3.45 -16.79
C GLN A 306 15.72 -2.79 -17.96
N ALA A 307 15.43 -1.52 -18.26
CA ALA A 307 16.16 -0.78 -19.28
C ALA A 307 17.62 -0.58 -18.90
N ALA A 308 17.91 -0.25 -17.64
CA ALA A 308 19.29 -0.11 -17.15
C ALA A 308 20.06 -1.44 -17.20
N ALA A 309 19.42 -2.57 -16.90
CA ALA A 309 20.02 -3.89 -17.04
C ALA A 309 20.29 -4.24 -18.52
N HIS A 310 19.33 -3.95 -19.42
CA HIS A 310 19.48 -4.16 -20.85
C HIS A 310 20.57 -3.26 -21.45
N ASN A 311 20.60 -1.98 -21.08
CA ASN A 311 21.59 -1.00 -21.54
C ASN A 311 22.99 -1.34 -21.00
N ARG A 312 23.12 -1.78 -19.74
CA ARG A 312 24.39 -2.31 -19.22
C ARG A 312 24.87 -3.54 -19.97
N GLU A 313 23.97 -4.45 -20.35
CA GLU A 313 24.32 -5.61 -21.18
C GLU A 313 24.73 -5.18 -22.59
N LEU A 314 24.03 -4.22 -23.21
CA LEU A 314 24.43 -3.62 -24.48
C LEU A 314 25.82 -2.99 -24.38
N GLU A 315 26.04 -2.12 -23.40
CA GLU A 315 27.34 -1.48 -23.13
C GLU A 315 28.45 -2.52 -22.92
N ASN A 316 28.21 -3.57 -22.13
CA ASN A 316 29.18 -4.65 -21.95
C ASN A 316 29.51 -5.37 -23.26
N ARG A 317 28.49 -5.66 -24.09
CA ARG A 317 28.69 -6.26 -25.42
C ARG A 317 29.49 -5.32 -26.33
N TYR A 318 29.19 -4.02 -26.33
CA TYR A 318 29.90 -3.01 -27.11
C TYR A 318 31.33 -2.75 -26.60
N LEU A 319 31.56 -2.80 -25.29
CA LEU A 319 32.88 -2.69 -24.66
C LEU A 319 33.77 -3.88 -25.04
N VAL A 320 33.20 -5.10 -25.11
CA VAL A 320 33.89 -6.29 -25.66
C VAL A 320 34.23 -6.10 -27.14
N TYR A 321 33.35 -5.48 -27.94
CA TYR A 321 33.65 -5.15 -29.35
C TYR A 321 34.74 -4.08 -29.50
N GLN A 322 34.76 -3.04 -28.66
CA GLN A 322 35.79 -2.01 -28.65
C GLN A 322 37.16 -2.55 -28.19
N LEU A 323 37.20 -3.40 -27.15
CA LEU A 323 38.42 -4.10 -26.74
C LEU A 323 38.92 -5.06 -27.83
N GLY A 324 38.02 -5.77 -28.52
CA GLY A 324 38.35 -6.62 -29.65
C GLY A 324 38.86 -5.87 -30.88
N ALA A 325 38.37 -4.66 -31.14
CA ALA A 325 38.81 -3.80 -32.24
C ALA A 325 40.17 -3.14 -31.98
N ASN A 326 40.48 -2.81 -30.72
CA ASN A 326 41.77 -2.20 -30.33
C ASN A 326 42.90 -3.22 -30.12
N LEU A 327 42.59 -4.50 -29.89
CA LEU A 327 43.55 -5.61 -29.80
C LEU A 327 43.81 -6.29 -31.15
N GLY A 328 43.90 -5.49 -32.22
CA GLY A 328 44.21 -5.97 -33.57
C GLY A 328 45.48 -6.83 -33.61
N GLY A 329 45.29 -8.15 -33.67
CA GLY A 329 46.34 -9.15 -33.85
C GLY A 329 45.83 -10.59 -33.76
N ASP A 330 45.37 -11.03 -32.59
CA ASP A 330 45.33 -12.48 -32.29
C ASP A 330 43.93 -13.05 -31.96
N LEU A 331 42.86 -12.26 -31.98
CA LEU A 331 41.49 -12.75 -31.72
C LEU A 331 40.66 -13.05 -32.98
N LEU A 332 41.31 -13.23 -34.14
CA LEU A 332 40.64 -13.50 -35.41
C LEU A 332 40.44 -14.99 -35.74
N ASP A 333 40.74 -15.90 -34.80
CA ASP A 333 40.52 -17.35 -34.98
C ASP A 333 39.19 -17.87 -34.37
N ALA A 334 38.47 -17.07 -33.58
CA ALA A 334 37.32 -17.59 -32.80
C ALA A 334 35.94 -17.49 -33.49
N THR A 335 35.77 -16.70 -34.56
CA THR A 335 34.41 -16.41 -35.12
C THR A 335 34.24 -16.64 -36.62
N GLY A 336 35.28 -17.03 -37.36
CA GLY A 336 35.15 -17.65 -38.69
C GLY A 336 34.52 -16.80 -39.81
N ALA A 337 34.46 -15.47 -39.69
CA ALA A 337 33.91 -14.59 -40.73
C ALA A 337 35.01 -13.67 -41.32
N PRO A 338 35.29 -13.72 -42.64
CA PRO A 338 36.25 -12.83 -43.27
C PRO A 338 35.62 -11.46 -43.52
N LEU A 339 36.19 -10.40 -42.92
CA LEU A 339 35.95 -9.02 -43.34
C LEU A 339 37.19 -8.46 -44.06
N PRO A 340 37.03 -7.67 -45.14
CA PRO A 340 38.16 -7.13 -45.91
C PRO A 340 38.85 -6.03 -45.11
N VAL A 341 40.14 -6.22 -44.84
CA VAL A 341 41.00 -5.24 -44.17
C VAL A 341 41.36 -4.12 -45.14
N GLY A 342 40.84 -2.93 -44.89
CA GLY A 342 41.26 -1.70 -45.56
C GLY A 342 40.34 -0.53 -45.27
N SER A 343 40.81 0.40 -44.44
CA SER A 343 40.30 1.77 -44.23
C SER A 343 39.04 1.99 -43.37
N ILE A 344 39.05 1.63 -42.08
CA ILE A 344 38.17 2.31 -41.09
C ILE A 344 38.86 2.32 -39.71
N VAL A 345 39.53 3.42 -39.33
CA VAL A 345 39.92 3.68 -37.92
C VAL A 345 39.44 5.06 -37.44
N PHE A 346 38.83 5.88 -38.31
CA PHE A 346 38.12 7.08 -37.89
C PHE A 346 36.63 6.91 -38.22
N GLY A 347 35.79 6.86 -37.19
CA GLY A 347 34.33 6.76 -37.29
C GLY A 347 33.71 5.48 -36.75
N VAL A 348 34.49 4.51 -36.23
CA VAL A 348 33.94 3.29 -35.59
C VAL A 348 33.28 3.63 -34.26
N GLU A 349 33.87 4.51 -33.45
CA GLU A 349 33.26 4.99 -32.21
C GLU A 349 31.92 5.69 -32.48
N GLU A 350 31.88 6.65 -33.41
CA GLU A 350 30.64 7.39 -33.76
C GLU A 350 29.54 6.50 -34.38
N LEU A 351 29.91 5.46 -35.14
CA LEU A 351 28.95 4.48 -35.69
C LEU A 351 28.44 3.49 -34.64
N LEU A 352 29.30 3.09 -33.69
CA LEU A 352 28.91 2.22 -32.58
C LEU A 352 28.07 2.99 -31.56
N GLU A 353 28.39 4.25 -31.27
CA GLU A 353 27.59 5.15 -30.44
C GLU A 353 26.19 5.36 -31.05
N ARG A 354 26.09 5.71 -32.35
CA ARG A 354 24.78 5.84 -33.02
C ARG A 354 23.98 4.54 -33.07
N ARG A 355 24.64 3.39 -33.10
CA ARG A 355 23.98 2.08 -33.08
C ARG A 355 23.53 1.71 -31.66
N MET A 356 24.35 2.00 -30.66
CA MET A 356 24.02 1.86 -29.25
C MET A 356 22.84 2.76 -28.87
N GLU A 357 22.86 4.04 -29.25
CA GLU A 357 21.75 4.98 -29.07
C GLU A 357 20.47 4.52 -29.81
N GLY A 358 20.60 3.83 -30.94
CA GLY A 358 19.47 3.27 -31.69
C GLY A 358 18.95 1.93 -31.16
N GLU A 359 19.73 1.22 -30.34
CA GLU A 359 19.38 -0.08 -29.71
C GLU A 359 18.99 0.08 -28.23
N GLN A 360 19.24 1.24 -27.61
CA GLN A 360 18.73 1.55 -26.28
C GLN A 360 17.20 1.48 -26.30
N VAL A 361 16.65 0.69 -25.38
CA VAL A 361 15.20 0.57 -25.20
C VAL A 361 14.74 1.74 -24.34
N SER A 362 13.91 2.61 -24.92
CA SER A 362 13.12 3.57 -24.13
C SER A 362 12.01 2.81 -23.42
N HIS A 363 12.09 2.75 -22.09
CA HIS A 363 11.14 2.05 -21.23
C HIS A 363 9.83 2.83 -21.02
N VAL A 364 9.86 4.14 -21.27
CA VAL A 364 8.77 5.10 -21.04
C VAL A 364 7.46 4.64 -21.69
N GLY A 365 7.50 4.14 -22.94
CA GLY A 365 6.27 3.75 -23.64
C GLY A 365 5.54 2.53 -23.08
N GLN A 366 6.26 1.60 -22.42
CA GLN A 366 5.64 0.43 -21.78
C GLN A 366 5.10 0.80 -20.40
N ALA A 367 5.87 1.55 -19.62
CA ALA A 367 5.44 2.08 -18.35
C ALA A 367 4.20 2.97 -18.50
N ASP A 368 4.19 3.93 -19.44
CA ASP A 368 3.04 4.78 -19.76
C ASP A 368 1.78 3.98 -20.11
N TRP A 369 1.93 2.88 -20.86
CA TRP A 369 0.81 2.02 -21.23
C TRP A 369 0.27 1.26 -20.02
N GLU A 370 1.14 0.66 -19.20
CA GLU A 370 0.73 -0.07 -17.99
C GLU A 370 0.08 0.85 -16.96
N ILE A 371 0.66 2.04 -16.74
CA ILE A 371 0.09 3.09 -15.90
C ILE A 371 -1.27 3.54 -16.45
N GLY A 372 -1.38 3.75 -17.75
CA GLY A 372 -2.64 4.11 -18.40
C GLY A 372 -3.74 3.05 -18.22
N VAL A 373 -3.38 1.77 -18.36
CA VAL A 373 -4.32 0.64 -18.13
C VAL A 373 -4.73 0.57 -16.67
N MET A 374 -3.78 0.68 -15.75
CA MET A 374 -4.04 0.65 -14.31
C MET A 374 -4.99 1.78 -13.89
N ARG A 375 -4.73 3.01 -14.33
CA ARG A 375 -5.58 4.17 -14.05
C ARG A 375 -6.98 4.02 -14.64
N GLU A 376 -7.07 3.45 -15.84
CA GLU A 376 -8.35 3.16 -16.48
C GLU A 376 -9.18 2.14 -15.69
N LEU A 377 -8.54 1.11 -15.12
CA LEU A 377 -9.22 0.11 -14.30
C LEU A 377 -9.77 0.70 -13.01
N SER A 378 -9.00 1.54 -12.29
CA SER A 378 -9.48 2.20 -11.07
C SER A 378 -10.63 3.16 -11.35
N ARG A 379 -10.55 3.92 -12.45
CA ARG A 379 -11.63 4.76 -12.94
C ARG A 379 -12.90 3.94 -13.23
N GLN A 380 -12.75 2.80 -13.92
CA GLN A 380 -13.87 1.90 -14.21
C GLN A 380 -14.48 1.33 -12.93
N ARG A 381 -13.69 0.97 -11.92
CA ARG A 381 -14.19 0.50 -10.62
C ARG A 381 -15.10 1.55 -9.95
N LEU A 382 -14.69 2.81 -9.90
CA LEU A 382 -15.52 3.90 -9.36
C LEU A 382 -16.81 4.08 -10.17
N GLU A 383 -16.73 4.06 -11.51
CA GLU A 383 -17.89 4.15 -12.39
C GLU A 383 -18.85 2.97 -12.18
N GLU A 384 -18.34 1.75 -12.06
CA GLU A 384 -19.14 0.55 -11.80
C GLU A 384 -19.82 0.61 -10.44
N GLN A 385 -19.13 1.02 -9.37
CA GLN A 385 -19.73 1.20 -8.05
C GLN A 385 -20.84 2.26 -8.05
N ALA A 386 -20.60 3.40 -8.71
CA ALA A 386 -21.60 4.45 -8.90
C ALA A 386 -22.85 3.94 -9.64
N LEU A 387 -22.65 3.16 -10.71
CA LEU A 387 -23.74 2.55 -11.47
C LEU A 387 -24.50 1.50 -10.65
N MET A 388 -23.80 0.69 -9.84
CA MET A 388 -24.44 -0.28 -8.95
C MET A 388 -25.28 0.39 -7.88
N GLY A 389 -24.76 1.41 -7.22
CA GLY A 389 -25.50 2.20 -6.24
C GLY A 389 -26.76 2.80 -6.85
N ALA A 390 -26.65 3.43 -8.02
CA ALA A 390 -27.79 4.03 -8.70
C ALA A 390 -28.83 3.00 -9.16
N TYR A 391 -28.40 1.85 -9.68
CA TYR A 391 -29.29 0.78 -10.11
C TYR A 391 -30.11 0.23 -8.94
N ARG A 392 -29.48 -0.09 -7.80
CA ARG A 392 -30.16 -0.65 -6.61
C ARG A 392 -31.24 0.27 -6.05
N HIS A 393 -31.12 1.58 -6.28
CA HIS A 393 -32.07 2.59 -5.81
C HIS A 393 -33.01 3.11 -6.90
N THR A 394 -33.00 2.48 -8.07
CA THR A 394 -33.97 2.80 -9.12
C THR A 394 -35.31 2.14 -8.78
N ASP A 395 -36.39 2.92 -8.73
CA ASP A 395 -37.73 2.38 -8.55
C ASP A 395 -38.12 1.55 -9.80
N PRO A 396 -38.38 0.23 -9.66
CA PRO A 396 -38.81 -0.62 -10.76
C PRO A 396 -40.03 -0.06 -11.51
N ASP A 397 -40.96 0.58 -10.80
CA ASP A 397 -42.21 1.09 -11.36
C ASP A 397 -42.00 2.35 -12.22
N GLU A 398 -40.89 3.06 -12.03
CA GLU A 398 -40.51 4.24 -12.81
C GLU A 398 -39.77 3.89 -14.12
N LEU A 399 -39.33 2.63 -14.27
CA LEU A 399 -38.66 2.18 -15.49
C LEU A 399 -39.65 2.07 -16.66
N PRO A 400 -39.24 2.37 -17.91
CA PRO A 400 -40.08 2.10 -19.08
C PRO A 400 -40.41 0.61 -19.23
N ASP A 401 -41.60 0.26 -19.72
CA ASP A 401 -42.08 -1.13 -19.89
C ASP A 401 -41.06 -2.08 -20.54
N HIS A 402 -40.33 -1.59 -21.56
CA HIS A 402 -39.34 -2.40 -22.28
C HIS A 402 -38.08 -2.69 -21.45
N VAL A 403 -37.75 -1.81 -20.50
CA VAL A 403 -36.67 -1.99 -19.53
C VAL A 403 -37.14 -2.90 -18.40
N GLN A 404 -38.32 -2.65 -17.85
CA GLN A 404 -38.94 -3.52 -16.83
C GLN A 404 -39.01 -4.97 -17.29
N ALA A 405 -39.45 -5.22 -18.53
CA ALA A 405 -39.55 -6.56 -19.11
C ALA A 405 -38.22 -7.35 -19.19
N VAL A 406 -37.08 -6.70 -18.92
CA VAL A 406 -35.75 -7.30 -18.93
C VAL A 406 -35.11 -7.29 -17.55
N LEU A 407 -35.23 -6.17 -16.84
CA LEU A 407 -34.52 -5.92 -15.58
C LEU A 407 -35.33 -6.21 -14.33
N VAL A 408 -36.64 -6.42 -14.44
CA VAL A 408 -37.52 -6.68 -13.29
C VAL A 408 -38.02 -8.13 -13.33
N GLU A 409 -37.89 -8.82 -12.20
CA GLU A 409 -38.38 -10.18 -11.96
C GLU A 409 -39.16 -10.21 -10.65
N ASP A 410 -40.38 -10.75 -10.68
CA ASP A 410 -41.29 -10.80 -9.52
C ASP A 410 -41.57 -9.43 -8.83
N GLY A 411 -41.42 -8.33 -9.57
CA GLY A 411 -41.63 -6.96 -9.09
C GLY A 411 -40.39 -6.32 -8.46
N GLU A 412 -39.26 -7.02 -8.44
CA GLU A 412 -37.98 -6.51 -7.95
C GLU A 412 -36.96 -6.41 -9.08
N LEU A 413 -35.98 -5.52 -8.95
CA LEU A 413 -34.85 -5.48 -9.88
C LEU A 413 -34.03 -6.78 -9.75
N LYS A 414 -33.64 -7.33 -10.90
CA LYS A 414 -32.69 -8.45 -10.94
C LYS A 414 -31.36 -8.05 -10.30
N PRO A 415 -30.69 -8.95 -9.56
CA PRO A 415 -29.39 -8.65 -8.96
C PRO A 415 -28.37 -8.21 -10.02
N ILE A 416 -27.77 -7.03 -9.84
CA ILE A 416 -26.87 -6.43 -10.83
C ILE A 416 -25.60 -7.27 -11.03
N GLU A 417 -25.17 -7.97 -9.99
CA GLU A 417 -23.98 -8.83 -9.97
C GLU A 417 -24.11 -10.01 -10.96
N GLU A 418 -25.34 -10.41 -11.32
CA GLU A 418 -25.58 -11.50 -12.26
C GLU A 418 -25.27 -11.13 -13.72
N TRP A 419 -25.31 -9.84 -14.05
CA TRP A 419 -25.25 -9.35 -15.43
C TRP A 419 -24.27 -8.21 -15.69
N LEU A 420 -23.81 -7.47 -14.68
CA LEU A 420 -22.91 -6.31 -14.84
C LEU A 420 -21.61 -6.68 -15.56
N HIS A 421 -20.96 -7.76 -15.14
CA HIS A 421 -19.71 -8.25 -15.74
C HIS A 421 -19.91 -9.00 -17.07
N ARG A 422 -21.13 -8.98 -17.63
CA ARG A 422 -21.48 -9.60 -18.91
C ARG A 422 -21.91 -8.50 -19.87
N PRO A 423 -20.97 -7.79 -20.53
CA PRO A 423 -21.28 -6.63 -21.37
C PRO A 423 -22.16 -6.95 -22.59
N ASN A 424 -22.32 -8.23 -22.92
CA ASN A 424 -23.20 -8.72 -24.00
C ASN A 424 -24.50 -9.33 -23.48
N SER A 425 -24.77 -9.28 -22.16
CA SER A 425 -26.05 -9.73 -21.60
C SER A 425 -27.17 -8.78 -22.05
N ARG A 426 -28.39 -9.31 -22.14
CA ARG A 426 -29.55 -8.52 -22.54
C ARG A 426 -29.83 -7.43 -21.51
N GLU A 427 -29.67 -7.76 -20.24
CA GLU A 427 -29.81 -6.88 -19.08
C GLU A 427 -28.84 -5.71 -19.18
N TYR A 428 -27.54 -5.98 -19.36
CA TYR A 428 -26.52 -4.93 -19.50
C TYR A 428 -26.81 -3.98 -20.67
N ILE A 429 -27.13 -4.54 -21.84
CA ILE A 429 -27.41 -3.74 -23.04
C ILE A 429 -28.63 -2.84 -22.80
N VAL A 430 -29.73 -3.40 -22.27
CA VAL A 430 -30.97 -2.64 -22.02
C VAL A 430 -30.76 -1.56 -20.96
N TRP A 431 -29.99 -1.84 -19.91
CA TRP A 431 -29.63 -0.84 -18.91
C TRP A 431 -28.79 0.29 -19.51
N ARG A 432 -27.74 -0.03 -20.29
CA ARG A 432 -26.92 1.00 -20.96
C ARG A 432 -27.72 1.79 -21.99
N GLU A 433 -28.64 1.16 -22.73
CA GLU A 433 -29.54 1.84 -23.66
C GLU A 433 -30.49 2.79 -22.91
N TYR A 434 -31.10 2.32 -21.81
CA TYR A 434 -31.96 3.13 -20.94
C TYR A 434 -31.21 4.36 -20.42
N LEU A 435 -30.02 4.15 -19.86
CA LEU A 435 -29.13 5.23 -19.46
C LEU A 435 -28.92 6.14 -20.65
N SER A 436 -28.42 5.66 -21.80
CA SER A 436 -28.04 6.45 -22.98
C SER A 436 -29.16 7.35 -23.56
N ASN A 437 -30.42 6.91 -23.51
CA ASN A 437 -31.56 7.58 -24.10
C ASN A 437 -32.21 8.64 -23.20
N GLY A 438 -31.57 8.95 -22.06
CA GLY A 438 -32.11 9.91 -21.11
C GLY A 438 -33.31 9.35 -20.37
N GLY A 439 -33.28 8.05 -20.04
CA GLY A 439 -34.08 7.52 -18.93
C GLY A 439 -34.02 8.52 -17.79
N ALA A 440 -35.19 9.07 -17.43
CA ALA A 440 -35.40 10.48 -17.09
C ALA A 440 -34.33 11.07 -16.14
N ASP A 441 -33.71 12.20 -16.51
CA ASP A 441 -32.86 13.02 -15.61
C ASP A 441 -31.81 12.23 -14.76
N SER A 442 -31.33 11.11 -15.31
CA SER A 442 -30.70 9.98 -14.60
C SER A 442 -29.54 10.36 -13.69
N GLY A 443 -29.77 10.44 -12.39
CA GLY A 443 -28.68 10.52 -11.42
C GLY A 443 -27.64 9.42 -11.58
N ALA A 444 -27.98 8.25 -12.13
CA ALA A 444 -27.02 7.21 -12.51
C ALA A 444 -25.93 7.69 -13.49
N ARG A 445 -26.28 8.43 -14.55
CA ARG A 445 -25.28 9.01 -15.47
C ARG A 445 -24.54 10.18 -14.84
N SER A 446 -25.22 10.94 -13.97
CA SER A 446 -24.57 12.00 -13.21
C SER A 446 -23.49 11.43 -12.30
N LEU A 447 -23.80 10.36 -11.56
CA LEU A 447 -22.87 9.64 -10.69
C LEU A 447 -21.75 8.97 -11.50
N GLU A 448 -22.03 8.29 -12.62
CA GLU A 448 -20.99 7.73 -13.50
C GLU A 448 -20.06 8.83 -14.01
N SER A 449 -20.60 9.96 -14.45
CA SER A 449 -19.81 11.10 -14.92
C SER A 449 -19.04 11.79 -13.79
N ALA A 450 -19.63 11.88 -12.60
CA ALA A 450 -18.99 12.42 -11.41
C ALA A 450 -17.83 11.53 -10.97
N ALA A 451 -18.02 10.20 -10.93
CA ALA A 451 -16.97 9.23 -10.65
C ALA A 451 -15.79 9.36 -11.62
N ARG A 452 -16.08 9.49 -12.91
CA ARG A 452 -15.06 9.76 -13.93
C ARG A 452 -14.33 11.07 -13.71
N GLY A 453 -15.07 12.14 -13.43
CA GLY A 453 -14.53 13.49 -13.21
C GLY A 453 -13.64 13.52 -11.99
N ALA A 454 -14.19 13.11 -10.84
CA ALA A 454 -13.53 13.04 -9.55
C ALA A 454 -12.25 12.21 -9.63
N TYR A 455 -12.26 11.03 -10.25
CA TYR A 455 -11.01 10.25 -10.38
C TYR A 455 -9.89 11.02 -11.09
N ASN A 456 -10.18 11.69 -12.20
CA ASN A 456 -9.16 12.43 -12.94
C ASN A 456 -8.68 13.67 -12.18
N GLU A 457 -9.60 14.37 -11.53
CA GLU A 457 -9.32 15.55 -10.71
C GLU A 457 -8.48 15.18 -9.49
N GLU A 458 -8.93 14.19 -8.72
CA GLU A 458 -8.30 13.78 -7.46
C GLU A 458 -6.98 13.02 -7.69
N TYR A 459 -6.85 12.24 -8.76
CA TYR A 459 -5.54 11.71 -9.17
C TYR A 459 -4.56 12.85 -9.48
N GLY A 460 -5.03 13.89 -10.19
CA GLY A 460 -4.22 15.06 -10.52
C GLY A 460 -3.81 15.84 -9.27
N ALA A 461 -4.76 16.11 -8.37
CA ALA A 461 -4.53 16.79 -7.11
C ALA A 461 -3.58 16.02 -6.20
N ALA A 462 -3.80 14.72 -6.00
CA ALA A 462 -2.90 13.88 -5.21
C ALA A 462 -1.49 13.85 -5.81
N ASN A 463 -1.36 13.78 -7.13
CA ASN A 463 -0.06 13.81 -7.79
C ASN A 463 0.64 15.17 -7.60
N ASP A 464 -0.10 16.27 -7.66
CA ASP A 464 0.42 17.61 -7.42
C ASP A 464 0.80 17.82 -5.94
N ASP A 465 0.03 17.30 -4.98
CA ASP A 465 0.33 17.38 -3.54
C ASP A 465 1.58 16.56 -3.20
N LEU A 466 1.64 15.31 -3.66
CA LEU A 466 2.77 14.42 -3.46
C LEU A 466 4.06 14.98 -4.10
N ALA A 467 3.94 15.64 -5.26
CA ALA A 467 5.06 16.29 -5.94
C ALA A 467 5.39 17.70 -5.39
N GLY A 468 4.41 18.42 -4.83
CA GLY A 468 4.46 19.82 -4.44
C GLY A 468 5.20 20.09 -3.13
N SER A 469 5.36 19.06 -2.30
CA SER A 469 6.31 19.03 -1.17
C SER A 469 7.75 19.42 -1.54
N ARG A 470 8.10 19.47 -2.84
CA ARG A 470 9.38 19.90 -3.42
C ARG A 470 9.81 21.36 -3.19
N LEU A 471 8.95 22.29 -2.76
CA LEU A 471 9.25 23.74 -2.91
C LEU A 471 9.13 24.63 -1.66
N GLU A 472 8.63 24.13 -0.52
CA GLU A 472 8.47 24.95 0.69
C GLU A 472 9.48 24.66 1.82
N SER A 473 10.36 23.67 1.64
CA SER A 473 11.57 23.46 2.46
C SER A 473 12.82 24.01 1.77
#